data_AF-A0A6M0AE82-F1
#
_entry.id   AF-A0A6M0AE82-F1
#
_cell.length_a   1.000
_cell.length_b   1.000
_cell.length_c   1.000
_cell.angle_alpha   90.00
_cell.angle_beta   90.00
_cell.angle_gamma   90.00
#
_symmetry.space_group_name_H-M   'P 1'
#
loop_
_entity.id
_entity.type
_entity.pdbx_description
1 polymer ?
#
loop_
_entity_poly.entity_id
_entity_poly.type
_entity_poly.pdbx_seq_one_letter_code
_entity_poly.pdbx_strand_id
1 'polypeptide(L)'
;MTRQPHDQFAKQYLTELLTPHGQVEVSRELTSEVRQVDIWFLPTASESTAVQDIGLLGQMASTACLLEPFRNATGIMAVRNCLLKLFALYSDLQRKARREKNPISETDLPCLWILSPSCSAQLLNGFGAKLSDSGDWVAGVYFLPEWFNTALVAINQLPLTEETLWL
;
A
#
# COMPACT_ATOMS: atom_id res chain seq x y z
N MET A 1 -9.84 14.46 19.64
CA MET A 1 -9.16 13.33 18.96
C MET A 1 -10.09 12.13 18.98
N THR A 2 -11.01 12.03 18.03
CA THR A 2 -11.81 10.81 17.84
C THR A 2 -10.94 9.82 17.07
N ARG A 3 -10.21 9.00 17.80
CA ARG A 3 -9.50 7.84 17.26
C ARG A 3 -10.58 6.91 16.70
N GLN A 4 -10.71 6.81 15.38
CA GLN A 4 -11.73 5.95 14.79
C GLN A 4 -11.35 4.49 15.10
N PRO A 5 -12.17 3.70 15.81
CA PRO A 5 -11.77 2.36 16.25
C PRO A 5 -11.32 1.44 15.12
N HIS A 6 -11.93 1.60 13.93
CA HIS A 6 -11.56 0.86 12.73
C HIS A 6 -10.14 1.19 12.25
N ASP A 7 -9.79 2.48 12.20
CA ASP A 7 -8.45 2.92 11.76
C ASP A 7 -7.38 2.34 12.68
N GLN A 8 -7.61 2.39 14.00
CA GLN A 8 -6.69 1.81 14.97
C GLN A 8 -6.60 0.28 14.85
N PHE A 9 -7.74 -0.40 14.69
CA PHE A 9 -7.78 -1.85 14.52
C PHE A 9 -7.02 -2.28 13.27
N ALA A 10 -7.29 -1.67 12.11
CA ALA A 10 -6.63 -2.02 10.85
C ALA A 10 -5.10 -1.83 10.94
N LYS A 11 -4.66 -0.72 11.55
CA LYS A 11 -3.24 -0.47 11.82
C LYS A 11 -2.61 -1.54 12.70
N GLN A 12 -3.25 -1.88 13.82
CA GLN A 12 -2.74 -2.92 14.74
C GLN A 12 -2.70 -4.28 14.06
N TYR A 13 -3.80 -4.68 13.41
CA TYR A 13 -3.93 -5.96 12.71
C TYR A 13 -2.86 -6.15 11.64
N LEU A 14 -2.72 -5.20 10.71
CA LEU A 14 -1.71 -5.27 9.66
C LEU A 14 -0.28 -5.21 10.22
N THR A 15 -0.06 -4.47 11.32
CA THR A 15 1.25 -4.44 12.00
C THR A 15 1.63 -5.82 12.53
N GLU A 16 0.71 -6.49 13.23
CA GLU A 16 0.97 -7.84 13.77
C GLU A 16 1.27 -8.83 12.64
N LEU A 17 0.54 -8.76 11.51
CA LEU A 17 0.79 -9.63 10.37
C LEU A 17 2.12 -9.38 9.67
N LEU A 18 2.55 -8.11 9.56
CA LEU A 18 3.73 -7.73 8.79
C LEU A 18 5.03 -7.73 9.59
N THR A 19 4.96 -7.57 10.92
CA THR A 19 6.15 -7.52 11.79
C THR A 19 7.09 -8.73 11.63
N PRO A 20 6.60 -9.98 11.45
CA PRO A 20 7.47 -11.12 11.18
C PRO A 20 8.26 -11.03 9.87
N HIS A 21 7.79 -10.23 8.91
CA HIS A 21 8.32 -10.19 7.53
C HIS A 21 9.17 -8.95 7.24
N GLY A 22 9.18 -7.94 8.12
CA GLY A 22 9.90 -6.70 7.88
C GLY A 22 9.72 -5.64 8.96
N GLN A 23 10.24 -4.45 8.68
CA GLN A 23 10.05 -3.29 9.55
C GLN A 23 8.73 -2.61 9.22
N VAL A 24 7.91 -2.41 10.25
CA VAL A 24 6.63 -1.71 10.17
C VAL A 24 6.74 -0.40 10.93
N GLU A 25 6.38 0.71 10.29
CA GLU A 25 6.26 2.02 10.93
C GLU A 25 4.82 2.53 10.76
N VAL A 26 4.12 2.70 11.89
CA VAL A 26 2.70 3.06 11.91
C VAL A 26 2.55 4.56 12.08
N SER A 27 1.66 5.18 11.30
CA SER A 27 1.39 6.63 11.38
C SER A 27 2.66 7.47 11.18
N ARG A 28 3.51 7.05 10.23
CA ARG A 28 4.76 7.74 9.89
C ARG A 28 4.47 9.16 9.40
N GLU A 29 5.04 10.14 10.08
CA GLU A 29 4.96 11.54 9.67
C GLU A 29 5.79 11.79 8.40
N LEU A 30 5.24 12.58 7.48
CA LEU A 30 5.92 13.00 6.27
C LEU A 30 6.54 14.37 6.48
N THR A 31 7.83 14.53 6.20
CA THR A 31 8.55 15.76 6.58
C THR A 31 8.05 16.99 5.82
N SER A 32 7.51 16.77 4.62
CA SER A 32 7.06 17.82 3.71
C SER A 32 5.59 18.21 3.89
N GLU A 33 4.82 17.47 4.68
CA GLU A 33 3.36 17.60 4.76
C GLU A 33 2.89 17.35 6.20
N VAL A 34 1.82 18.02 6.66
CA VAL A 34 1.21 17.70 7.97
C VAL A 34 0.30 16.48 7.82
N ARG A 35 0.88 15.35 7.38
CA ARG A 35 0.18 14.10 7.04
C ARG A 35 0.98 12.90 7.53
N GLN A 36 0.25 11.84 7.79
CA GLN A 36 0.80 10.55 8.20
C GLN A 36 0.42 9.47 7.20
N VAL A 37 1.36 8.59 6.91
CA VAL A 37 1.07 7.31 6.23
C VAL A 37 0.58 6.33 7.27
N ASP A 38 -0.51 5.61 6.99
CA ASP A 38 -1.09 4.71 7.98
C ASP A 38 -0.11 3.59 8.36
N ILE A 39 0.47 2.93 7.37
CA ILE A 39 1.51 1.90 7.53
C ILE A 39 2.57 2.10 6.46
N TRP A 40 3.82 2.23 6.90
CA TRP A 40 5.02 2.15 6.08
C TRP A 40 5.72 0.83 6.34
N PHE A 41 5.95 0.03 5.29
CA PHE A 41 6.55 -1.29 5.41
C PHE A 41 7.84 -1.41 4.59
N LEU A 42 8.86 -2.02 5.20
CA LEU A 42 10.13 -2.36 4.59
C LEU A 42 10.39 -3.86 4.77
N PRO A 43 10.35 -4.69 3.72
CA PRO A 43 10.60 -6.13 3.85
C PRO A 43 12.04 -6.42 4.26
N THR A 44 12.24 -7.51 4.99
CA THR A 44 13.59 -7.99 5.32
C THR A 44 14.22 -8.63 4.07
N ALA A 45 15.42 -8.20 3.69
CA ALA A 45 16.11 -8.62 2.46
C ALA A 45 16.37 -10.13 2.32
N SER A 46 16.18 -10.92 3.40
CA SER A 46 16.64 -12.30 3.46
C SER A 46 15.67 -13.33 2.91
N GLU A 47 14.36 -13.07 2.77
CA GLU A 47 13.42 -14.12 2.32
C GLU A 47 12.23 -13.54 1.53
N SER A 48 12.38 -13.37 0.22
CA SER A 48 11.24 -13.12 -0.68
C SER A 48 10.19 -14.23 -0.65
N THR A 49 10.52 -15.38 -0.05
CA THR A 49 9.67 -16.55 0.17
C THR A 49 8.85 -16.49 1.46
N ALA A 50 9.33 -15.85 2.54
CA ALA A 50 8.63 -15.82 3.82
C ALA A 50 7.33 -15.01 3.79
N VAL A 51 7.26 -14.02 2.89
CA VAL A 51 6.10 -13.13 2.78
C VAL A 51 4.90 -13.88 2.15
N GLN A 52 5.08 -15.06 1.56
CA GLN A 52 3.98 -15.82 0.91
C GLN A 52 3.00 -16.45 1.91
N ASP A 53 3.37 -16.64 3.18
CA ASP A 53 2.53 -17.32 4.18
C ASP A 53 1.26 -16.51 4.55
N ILE A 54 1.23 -15.22 4.21
CA ILE A 54 0.06 -14.34 4.36
C ILE A 54 -0.59 -13.98 3.00
N GLY A 55 -0.39 -14.83 2.00
CA GLY A 55 -1.07 -14.78 0.70
C GLY A 55 -0.89 -13.46 -0.04
N LEU A 56 -1.99 -12.87 -0.48
CA LEU A 56 -2.04 -11.65 -1.28
C LEU A 56 -1.47 -10.44 -0.54
N LEU A 57 -1.75 -10.28 0.76
CA LEU A 57 -1.11 -9.23 1.57
C LEU A 57 0.41 -9.37 1.51
N GLY A 58 0.86 -10.62 1.48
CA GLY A 58 2.26 -10.93 1.38
C GLY A 58 2.89 -10.58 0.05
N GLN A 59 2.20 -10.90 -1.04
CA GLN A 59 2.58 -10.48 -2.38
C GLN A 59 2.68 -8.95 -2.50
N MET A 60 1.74 -8.21 -1.90
CA MET A 60 1.76 -6.73 -1.83
C MET A 60 2.98 -6.20 -1.05
N ALA A 61 3.39 -6.91 -0.02
CA ALA A 61 4.50 -6.58 0.88
C ALA A 61 5.85 -7.17 0.43
N SER A 62 5.94 -7.72 -0.79
CA SER A 62 7.19 -8.27 -1.33
C SER A 62 8.27 -7.21 -1.56
N THR A 63 7.88 -5.96 -1.75
CA THR A 63 8.75 -4.78 -1.80
C THR A 63 8.35 -3.76 -0.75
N ALA A 64 9.16 -2.72 -0.57
CA ALA A 64 8.78 -1.58 0.26
C ALA A 64 7.39 -1.05 -0.16
N CYS A 65 6.51 -0.75 0.79
CA CYS A 65 5.16 -0.32 0.46
C CYS A 65 4.48 0.53 1.54
N LEU A 66 3.44 1.24 1.11
CA LEU A 66 2.51 1.96 1.97
C LEU A 66 1.18 1.21 1.93
N LEU A 67 0.55 1.01 3.09
CA LEU A 67 -0.80 0.44 3.18
C LEU A 67 -1.74 1.46 3.81
N GLU A 68 -2.82 1.78 3.10
CA GLU A 68 -3.82 2.76 3.50
C GLU A 68 -5.20 2.07 3.55
N PRO A 69 -5.59 1.48 4.70
CA PRO A 69 -6.85 0.78 4.85
C PRO A 69 -8.04 1.71 5.12
N PHE A 70 -9.12 1.54 4.35
CA PHE A 70 -10.35 2.32 4.49
C PHE A 70 -11.49 1.50 5.09
N ARG A 71 -12.25 2.12 6.01
CA ARG A 71 -13.50 1.54 6.55
C ARG A 71 -14.63 1.49 5.53
N ASN A 72 -14.69 2.50 4.67
CA ASN A 72 -15.77 2.71 3.70
C ASN A 72 -15.17 2.75 2.30
N ALA A 73 -16.00 2.58 1.27
CA ALA A 73 -15.58 2.71 -0.12
C ALA A 73 -14.81 4.02 -0.35
N THR A 74 -13.66 3.91 -1.01
CA THR A 74 -12.71 5.02 -1.15
C THR A 74 -13.23 6.02 -2.17
N GLY A 75 -13.23 7.31 -1.82
CA GLY A 75 -13.61 8.40 -2.73
C GLY A 75 -12.43 8.95 -3.53
N ILE A 76 -12.71 9.71 -4.58
CA ILE A 76 -11.69 10.33 -5.46
C ILE A 76 -10.68 11.16 -4.67
N MET A 77 -11.15 11.99 -3.73
CA MET A 77 -10.26 12.81 -2.90
C MET A 77 -9.41 12.00 -1.93
N ALA A 78 -9.90 10.85 -1.46
CA ALA A 78 -9.12 9.96 -0.60
C ALA A 78 -7.96 9.34 -1.38
N VAL A 79 -8.19 8.84 -2.60
CA VAL A 79 -7.11 8.35 -3.48
C VAL A 79 -6.06 9.43 -3.75
N ARG A 80 -6.48 10.66 -4.09
CA ARG A 80 -5.55 11.79 -4.28
C ARG A 80 -4.74 12.11 -3.02
N ASN A 81 -5.35 12.01 -1.86
CA ASN A 81 -4.66 12.21 -0.59
C ASN A 81 -3.61 11.13 -0.33
N CYS A 82 -3.89 9.86 -0.65
CA CYS A 82 -2.91 8.77 -0.54
C CYS A 82 -1.76 8.96 -1.55
N LEU A 83 -2.05 9.36 -2.79
CA LEU A 83 -1.02 9.69 -3.79
C LEU A 83 -0.10 10.85 -3.33
N LEU A 84 -0.68 11.88 -2.70
CA LEU A 84 0.12 12.96 -2.13
C LEU A 84 1.06 12.45 -1.03
N LYS A 85 0.60 11.53 -0.18
CA LYS A 85 1.45 10.88 0.83
C LYS A 85 2.60 10.09 0.19
N LEU A 86 2.33 9.33 -0.87
CA LEU A 86 3.34 8.57 -1.61
C LEU A 86 4.43 9.48 -2.19
N PHE A 87 4.04 10.53 -2.92
CA PHE A 87 5.02 11.43 -3.55
C PHE A 87 5.80 12.29 -2.54
N ALA A 88 5.18 12.63 -1.41
CA ALA A 88 5.88 13.25 -0.29
C ALA A 88 6.95 12.30 0.29
N LEU A 89 6.62 11.01 0.44
CA LEU A 89 7.60 10.00 0.86
C LEU A 89 8.74 9.84 -0.17
N TYR A 90 8.43 9.79 -1.47
CA TYR A 90 9.46 9.74 -2.51
C TYR A 90 10.43 10.91 -2.41
N SER A 91 9.90 12.12 -2.16
CA SER A 91 10.74 13.31 -1.95
C SER A 91 11.67 13.16 -0.75
N ASP A 92 11.19 12.60 0.36
CA ASP A 92 12.01 12.35 1.55
C ASP A 92 13.09 11.28 1.29
N LEU A 93 12.73 10.19 0.62
CA LEU A 93 13.66 9.13 0.22
C LEU A 93 14.76 9.65 -0.72
N GLN A 94 14.39 10.42 -1.74
CA GLN A 94 15.35 11.03 -2.66
C GLN A 94 16.30 12.01 -1.97
N ARG A 95 15.81 12.79 -0.99
CA ARG A 95 16.66 13.69 -0.19
C ARG A 95 17.66 12.89 0.65
N LYS A 96 17.22 11.80 1.28
CA LYS A 96 18.09 10.90 2.05
C LYS A 96 19.17 10.29 1.15
N ALA A 97 18.76 9.70 0.02
CA ALA A 97 19.63 9.13 -1.00
C ALA A 97 20.74 10.08 -1.46
N ARG A 98 20.39 11.34 -1.74
CA ARG A 98 21.36 12.38 -2.13
C ARG A 98 22.37 12.68 -1.02
N ARG A 99 21.94 12.75 0.23
CA ARG A 99 22.83 12.99 1.39
C ARG A 99 23.78 11.83 1.61
N GLU A 100 23.30 10.61 1.43
CA GLU A 100 24.05 9.36 1.63
C GLU A 100 24.87 8.96 0.39
N LYS A 101 24.78 9.71 -0.72
CA LYS A 101 25.41 9.40 -2.02
C LYS A 101 25.04 8.00 -2.54
N ASN A 102 23.82 7.56 -2.24
CA ASN A 102 23.28 6.28 -2.65
C ASN A 102 21.99 6.51 -3.46
N PRO A 103 22.06 6.61 -4.80
CA PRO A 103 20.88 6.86 -5.63
C PRO A 103 19.88 5.71 -5.52
N ILE A 104 18.60 6.03 -5.41
CA ILE A 104 17.49 5.06 -5.38
C ILE A 104 17.02 4.81 -6.81
N SER A 105 16.88 3.54 -7.19
CA SER A 105 16.31 3.16 -8.48
C SER A 105 14.78 3.19 -8.45
N GLU A 106 14.13 3.31 -9.61
CA GLU A 106 12.67 3.29 -9.69
C GLU A 106 12.07 2.00 -9.12
N THR A 107 12.75 0.87 -9.33
CA THR A 107 12.32 -0.45 -8.82
C THR A 107 12.44 -0.58 -7.31
N ASP A 108 13.20 0.31 -6.66
CA ASP A 108 13.34 0.36 -5.20
C ASP A 108 12.34 1.35 -4.56
N LEU A 109 11.58 2.11 -5.37
CA LEU A 109 10.56 3.00 -4.85
C LEU A 109 9.37 2.19 -4.33
N PRO A 110 8.78 2.61 -3.20
CA PRO A 110 7.70 1.83 -2.63
C PRO A 110 6.40 1.94 -3.42
N CYS A 111 5.62 0.86 -3.39
CA CYS A 111 4.26 0.82 -3.92
C CYS A 111 3.24 1.31 -2.89
N LEU A 112 2.18 2.00 -3.32
CA LEU A 112 1.04 2.36 -2.49
C LEU A 112 -0.13 1.39 -2.72
N TRP A 113 -0.57 0.75 -1.64
CA TRP A 113 -1.75 -0.13 -1.61
C TRP A 113 -2.89 0.55 -0.87
N ILE A 114 -3.96 0.87 -1.59
CA ILE A 114 -5.19 1.45 -1.03
C ILE A 114 -6.20 0.32 -0.85
N LEU A 115 -6.43 -0.08 0.40
CA LEU A 115 -7.34 -1.19 0.72
C LEU A 115 -8.74 -0.62 0.95
N SER A 116 -9.66 -0.90 0.03
CA SER A 116 -11.02 -0.38 0.06
C SER A 116 -12.04 -1.51 0.13
N PRO A 117 -13.12 -1.38 0.93
CA PRO A 117 -14.20 -2.36 0.93
C PRO A 117 -14.79 -2.56 -0.48
N SER A 118 -14.83 -1.50 -1.28
CA SER A 118 -15.21 -1.57 -2.69
C SER A 118 -14.68 -0.37 -3.49
N CYS A 119 -14.42 -0.60 -4.78
CA CYS A 119 -14.06 0.44 -5.74
C CYS A 119 -15.15 0.55 -6.80
N SER A 120 -15.65 1.77 -7.03
CA SER A 120 -16.67 1.99 -8.07
C SER A 120 -16.04 2.02 -9.47
N ALA A 121 -16.81 1.66 -10.50
CA ALA A 121 -16.34 1.75 -11.88
C ALA A 121 -15.93 3.18 -12.26
N GLN A 122 -16.62 4.19 -11.74
CA GLN A 122 -16.26 5.60 -11.93
C GLN A 122 -14.87 5.90 -11.35
N LEU A 123 -14.56 5.39 -10.15
CA LEU A 123 -13.26 5.57 -9.50
C LEU A 123 -12.17 4.88 -10.33
N LEU A 124 -12.37 3.60 -10.67
CA LEU A 124 -11.40 2.81 -11.44
C LEU A 124 -11.11 3.46 -12.79
N ASN A 125 -12.15 3.78 -13.57
CA ASN A 125 -11.99 4.42 -14.88
C ASN A 125 -11.36 5.81 -14.77
N GLY A 126 -11.74 6.59 -13.75
CA GLY A 126 -11.25 7.95 -13.56
C GLY A 126 -9.76 8.03 -13.25
N PHE A 127 -9.20 7.02 -12.57
CA PHE A 127 -7.75 6.90 -12.32
C PHE A 127 -7.03 6.03 -13.35
N GLY A 128 -7.75 5.47 -14.33
CA GLY A 128 -7.18 4.53 -15.30
C GLY A 128 -6.71 3.23 -14.64
N ALA A 129 -7.30 2.85 -13.50
CA ALA A 129 -6.91 1.67 -12.75
C ALA A 129 -7.40 0.39 -13.44
N LYS A 130 -6.50 -0.55 -13.73
CA LYS A 130 -6.78 -1.77 -14.51
C LYS A 130 -6.23 -3.01 -13.80
N LEU A 131 -6.82 -4.17 -14.10
CA LEU A 131 -6.24 -5.45 -13.69
C LEU A 131 -4.86 -5.63 -14.35
N SER A 132 -3.97 -6.38 -13.71
CA SER A 132 -2.68 -6.73 -14.32
C SER A 132 -2.88 -7.66 -15.52
N ASP A 133 -2.21 -7.34 -16.63
CA ASP A 133 -2.18 -8.21 -17.82
C ASP A 133 -1.23 -9.41 -17.63
N SER A 134 -0.38 -9.42 -16.60
CA SER A 134 0.61 -10.48 -16.37
C SER A 134 0.01 -11.79 -15.85
N GLY A 135 -1.20 -11.75 -15.29
CA GLY A 135 -1.83 -12.90 -14.63
C GLY A 135 -1.34 -13.15 -13.20
N ASP A 136 -0.37 -12.39 -12.71
CA ASP A 136 0.20 -12.57 -11.35
C ASP A 136 -0.73 -12.06 -10.24
N TRP A 137 -1.79 -11.33 -10.59
CA TRP A 137 -2.68 -10.67 -9.63
C TRP A 137 -4.12 -11.13 -9.80
N VAL A 138 -4.79 -11.32 -8.67
CA VAL A 138 -6.18 -11.78 -8.62
C VAL A 138 -7.18 -10.66 -8.94
N ALA A 139 -8.42 -11.05 -9.20
CA ALA A 139 -9.54 -10.12 -9.31
C ALA A 139 -9.64 -9.23 -8.05
N GLY A 140 -10.03 -7.97 -8.24
CA GLY A 140 -10.10 -6.98 -7.16
C GLY A 140 -8.83 -6.16 -6.96
N VAL A 141 -7.70 -6.53 -7.60
CA VAL A 141 -6.45 -5.74 -7.56
C VAL A 141 -6.29 -4.92 -8.84
N TYR A 142 -6.43 -3.59 -8.73
CA TYR A 142 -6.38 -2.68 -9.87
C TYR A 142 -5.19 -1.73 -9.78
N PHE A 143 -4.28 -1.79 -10.73
CA PHE A 143 -3.10 -0.94 -10.82
C PHE A 143 -3.41 0.36 -11.54
N LEU A 144 -2.99 1.49 -10.96
CA LEU A 144 -2.92 2.76 -11.68
C LEU A 144 -1.84 2.70 -12.77
N PRO A 145 -1.80 3.67 -13.70
CA PRO A 145 -0.73 3.75 -14.68
C PRO A 145 0.67 3.71 -14.03
N GLU A 146 1.61 3.07 -14.72
CA GLU A 146 2.96 2.68 -14.26
C GLU A 146 3.61 3.67 -13.27
N TRP A 147 3.76 4.93 -13.65
CA TRP A 147 4.47 5.96 -12.87
C TRP A 147 3.79 6.41 -11.57
N PHE A 148 2.61 5.88 -11.26
CA PHE A 148 1.98 6.13 -9.97
C PHE A 148 2.39 5.12 -8.90
N ASN A 149 2.96 3.96 -9.25
CA ASN A 149 3.33 2.89 -8.31
C ASN A 149 2.24 2.66 -7.24
N THR A 150 0.98 2.55 -7.70
CA THR A 150 -0.20 2.53 -6.82
C THR A 150 -1.19 1.49 -7.30
N ALA A 151 -1.80 0.77 -6.36
CA ALA A 151 -2.91 -0.12 -6.60
C ALA A 151 -4.11 0.18 -5.70
N LEU A 152 -5.31 0.05 -6.28
CA LEU A 152 -6.60 0.05 -5.60
C LEU A 152 -7.03 -1.41 -5.41
N VAL A 153 -7.26 -1.80 -4.15
CA VAL A 153 -7.71 -3.14 -3.80
C VAL A 153 -9.18 -3.07 -3.39
N ALA A 154 -10.05 -3.67 -4.19
CA ALA A 154 -11.48 -3.80 -3.90
C ALA A 154 -11.72 -5.13 -3.17
N ILE A 155 -11.76 -5.07 -1.83
CA ILE A 155 -11.85 -6.26 -0.96
C ILE A 155 -13.06 -7.13 -1.31
N ASN A 156 -14.21 -6.52 -1.61
CA ASN A 156 -15.42 -7.24 -1.99
C ASN A 156 -15.36 -7.99 -3.33
N GLN A 157 -14.28 -7.81 -4.10
CA GLN A 157 -14.06 -8.47 -5.39
C GLN A 157 -12.91 -9.49 -5.33
N LEU A 158 -12.22 -9.59 -4.20
CA LEU A 158 -11.20 -10.62 -4.02
C LEU A 158 -11.86 -12.01 -4.03
N PRO A 159 -11.20 -13.03 -4.61
CA PRO A 159 -11.62 -14.43 -4.46
C PRO A 159 -11.80 -14.80 -2.99
N LEU A 160 -12.75 -15.68 -2.65
CA LEU A 160 -12.88 -16.20 -1.29
C LEU A 160 -11.99 -17.44 -1.13
N THR A 161 -10.70 -17.22 -0.89
CA THR A 161 -9.66 -18.25 -0.75
C THR A 161 -8.77 -17.94 0.44
N GLU A 162 -8.00 -18.93 0.91
CA GLU A 162 -7.03 -18.70 1.99
C GLU A 162 -5.99 -17.62 1.63
N GLU A 163 -5.61 -17.55 0.35
CA GLU A 163 -4.70 -16.54 -0.19
C GLU A 163 -5.16 -15.09 -0.01
N THR A 164 -6.45 -14.84 0.21
CA THR A 164 -7.01 -13.49 0.32
C THR A 164 -7.58 -13.22 1.71
N LEU A 165 -7.45 -14.16 2.65
CA LEU A 165 -8.09 -14.15 3.96
C LEU A 165 -7.68 -12.96 4.84
N TRP A 166 -6.45 -12.45 4.65
CA TRP A 166 -5.85 -11.41 5.49
C TRP A 166 -6.25 -9.98 5.07
N LEU A 167 -7.16 -9.83 4.09
CA LEU A 167 -7.63 -8.56 3.53
C LEU A 167 -9.16 -8.47 3.57
#